data_AF-A0AAN6F6V4-F1
#
_entry.id   AF-A0AAN6F6V4-F1
#
_cell.length_a   1.000
_cell.length_b   1.000
_cell.length_c   1.000
_cell.angle_alpha   90.00
_cell.angle_beta   90.00
_cell.angle_gamma   90.00
#
_symmetry.space_group_name_H-M   'P 1'
#
loop_
_entity.id
_entity.type
_entity.pdbx_description
1 polymer ?
#
loop_
_entity_poly.entity_id
_entity_poly.type
_entity_poly.pdbx_seq_one_letter_code
_entity_poly.pdbx_strand_id
1 'polypeptide(L)'
;MYASVKVFVHDDTATSQVLNEIKILKQIAGCPREHSGSDIARLPNDVFQIDGPAGQHHCTASKPQGCDLFDLRLTFPDGRLPKVLVVAAVRCLMGCINWLALDCDLIHTEITSRNVLTAVANDDQFVEIQRAEELTPSVPVMDGNFPVYRSRNEPATARNITGIVHLNDFGSARSASASYQDWWMPDLYRAPEILMRVPWDFGVETWSIGILWICEIPIPDFSLEDFVTAIPPGTEKDRFLDYMRRILVWDGKQRATSSDLFHHEWPQMYESQT
;
A
#
# COMPACT_ATOMS: atom_id res chain seq x y z
N MET A 1 -24.53 -12.88 -4.34
CA MET A 1 -24.09 -12.03 -3.22
C MET A 1 -22.66 -12.42 -2.91
N TYR A 2 -21.72 -11.51 -3.12
CA TYR A 2 -20.29 -11.74 -2.87
C TYR A 2 -19.86 -11.13 -1.54
N ALA A 3 -18.84 -11.70 -0.92
CA ALA A 3 -18.21 -11.19 0.30
C ALA A 3 -16.69 -11.23 0.15
N SER A 4 -15.99 -10.27 0.76
CA SER A 4 -14.54 -10.31 0.93
C SER A 4 -14.25 -10.78 2.35
N VAL A 5 -13.45 -11.84 2.48
CA VAL A 5 -13.03 -12.38 3.77
C VAL A 5 -11.53 -12.16 3.94
N LYS A 6 -11.14 -11.45 5.00
CA LYS A 6 -9.74 -11.33 5.44
C LYS A 6 -9.54 -12.33 6.57
N VAL A 7 -8.66 -13.30 6.35
CA VAL A 7 -8.22 -14.27 7.37
C VAL A 7 -6.85 -13.82 7.86
N PHE A 8 -6.75 -13.52 9.14
CA PHE A 8 -5.51 -13.02 9.72
C PHE A 8 -4.56 -14.15 10.07
N VAL A 9 -3.26 -13.91 9.92
CA VAL A 9 -2.25 -14.80 10.48
C VAL A 9 -2.34 -14.76 12.01
N HIS A 10 -2.09 -15.89 12.65
CA HIS A 10 -2.08 -15.99 14.10
C HIS A 10 -0.94 -15.12 14.66
N ASP A 11 -1.29 -14.10 15.45
CA ASP A 11 -0.34 -13.17 16.07
C ASP A 11 -0.89 -12.68 17.42
N ASP A 12 -0.35 -13.25 18.49
CA ASP A 12 -0.73 -12.95 19.88
C ASP A 12 0.27 -12.02 20.58
N THR A 13 1.09 -11.30 19.82
CA THR A 13 2.07 -10.39 20.42
C THR A 13 1.39 -9.16 21.02
N ALA A 14 2.01 -8.57 22.06
CA ALA A 14 1.49 -7.35 22.69
C ALA A 14 1.44 -6.14 21.73
N THR A 15 2.20 -6.20 20.63
CA THR A 15 2.25 -5.20 19.56
C THR A 15 1.54 -5.68 18.29
N SER A 16 0.65 -6.68 18.41
CA SER A 16 -0.02 -7.26 17.26
C SER A 16 -0.90 -6.25 16.54
N GLN A 17 -0.61 -6.05 15.25
CA GLN A 17 -1.47 -5.26 14.37
C GLN A 17 -2.83 -5.94 14.17
N VAL A 18 -2.89 -7.28 14.21
CA VAL A 18 -4.15 -8.04 14.09
C VAL A 18 -5.08 -7.73 15.26
N LEU A 19 -4.58 -7.88 16.48
CA LEU A 19 -5.39 -7.61 17.68
C LEU A 19 -5.80 -6.14 17.76
N ASN A 20 -4.90 -5.23 17.35
CA ASN A 20 -5.23 -3.81 17.26
C ASN A 20 -6.34 -3.57 16.23
N GLU A 21 -6.23 -4.10 15.01
CA GLU A 21 -7.25 -3.94 13.97
C GLU A 21 -8.62 -4.44 14.45
N ILE A 22 -8.69 -5.62 15.05
CA ILE A 22 -9.95 -6.19 15.57
C ILE A 22 -10.54 -5.31 16.68
N LYS A 23 -9.70 -4.80 17.59
CA LYS A 23 -10.13 -3.87 18.64
C LYS A 23 -10.69 -2.58 18.04
N ILE A 24 -9.98 -2.00 17.08
CA ILE A 24 -10.37 -0.75 16.42
C ILE A 24 -11.67 -0.93 15.63
N LEU A 25 -11.80 -2.00 14.85
CA LEU A 25 -13.02 -2.29 14.09
C LEU A 25 -14.25 -2.45 15.01
N LYS A 26 -14.08 -3.09 16.17
CA LYS A 26 -15.14 -3.20 17.19
C LYS A 26 -15.51 -1.84 17.81
N GLN A 27 -14.53 -0.98 18.06
CA GLN A 27 -14.76 0.38 18.54
C GLN A 27 -15.55 1.20 17.51
N ILE A 28 -15.08 1.22 16.26
CA ILE A 28 -15.70 1.98 15.16
C ILE A 28 -17.13 1.52 14.90
N ALA A 29 -17.43 0.22 15.08
CA ALA A 29 -18.79 -0.30 14.92
C ALA A 29 -19.81 0.37 15.85
N GLY A 30 -19.38 0.84 17.03
CA GLY A 30 -20.23 1.54 18.00
C GLY A 30 -20.28 3.07 17.83
N CYS A 31 -19.54 3.64 16.89
CA CYS A 31 -19.46 5.09 16.68
C CYS A 31 -20.68 5.64 15.91
N PRO A 32 -21.01 6.93 16.10
CA PRO A 32 -22.05 7.63 15.35
C PRO A 32 -21.85 7.51 13.83
N ARG A 33 -22.94 7.46 13.06
CA ARG A 33 -22.95 7.22 11.60
C ARG A 33 -23.62 8.35 10.80
N GLU A 34 -23.94 9.44 11.46
CA GLU A 34 -24.59 10.60 10.87
C GLU A 34 -23.62 11.41 9.99
N HIS A 35 -22.32 11.34 10.29
CA HIS A 35 -21.29 11.99 9.50
C HIS A 35 -21.07 11.25 8.18
N SER A 36 -21.15 11.94 7.03
CA SER A 36 -21.02 11.31 5.69
C SER A 36 -19.68 10.60 5.45
N GLY A 37 -18.67 10.91 6.27
CA GLY A 37 -17.37 10.22 6.27
C GLY A 37 -17.42 8.78 6.78
N SER A 38 -18.44 8.38 7.56
CA SER A 38 -18.52 7.05 8.14
C SER A 38 -18.66 5.93 7.10
N ASP A 39 -19.26 6.24 5.95
CA ASP A 39 -19.45 5.30 4.84
C ASP A 39 -18.17 5.08 4.01
N ILE A 40 -17.18 5.95 4.22
CA ILE A 40 -15.88 5.87 3.55
C ILE A 40 -14.95 4.90 4.28
N ALA A 41 -15.08 4.73 5.59
CA ALA A 41 -14.36 3.68 6.29
C ALA A 41 -14.87 2.29 5.87
N ARG A 42 -13.98 1.41 5.43
CA ARG A 42 -14.32 0.02 5.12
C ARG A 42 -14.47 -0.76 6.42
N LEU A 43 -15.70 -1.17 6.71
CA LEU A 43 -16.00 -1.89 7.93
C LEU A 43 -16.57 -3.27 7.64
N PRO A 44 -16.25 -4.25 8.48
CA PRO A 44 -16.80 -5.58 8.33
C PRO A 44 -18.27 -5.61 8.72
N ASN A 45 -19.01 -6.45 8.00
CA ASN A 45 -20.34 -6.87 8.39
C ASN A 45 -20.28 -7.88 9.53
N ASP A 46 -19.19 -8.65 9.61
CA ASP A 46 -19.00 -9.66 10.65
C ASP A 46 -17.52 -9.82 11.03
N VAL A 47 -17.27 -10.11 12.31
CA VAL A 47 -15.96 -10.35 12.90
C VAL A 47 -16.04 -11.63 13.70
N PHE A 48 -15.33 -12.67 13.25
CA PHE A 48 -15.41 -14.01 13.83
C PHE A 48 -14.03 -14.66 13.94
N GLN A 49 -14.00 -15.87 14.47
CA GLN A 49 -12.79 -16.67 14.60
C GLN A 49 -13.02 -18.04 13.96
N ILE A 50 -11.97 -18.59 13.36
CA ILE A 50 -11.96 -19.95 12.80
C ILE A 50 -10.80 -20.74 13.37
N ASP A 51 -11.00 -22.04 13.57
CA ASP A 51 -9.93 -22.95 13.98
C ASP A 51 -9.15 -23.41 12.75
N GLY A 52 -7.84 -23.16 12.76
CA GLY A 52 -6.89 -23.59 11.75
C GLY A 52 -5.85 -24.56 12.31
N PRO A 53 -5.03 -25.18 11.44
CA PRO A 53 -3.97 -26.10 11.87
C PRO A 53 -2.93 -25.46 12.80
N ALA A 54 -2.76 -24.13 12.71
CA ALA A 54 -1.79 -23.36 13.50
C ALA A 54 -2.41 -22.67 14.73
N GLY A 55 -3.69 -22.90 15.01
CA GLY A 55 -4.42 -22.24 16.09
C GLY A 55 -5.66 -21.49 15.60
N GLN A 56 -6.18 -20.61 16.44
CA GLN A 56 -7.38 -19.83 16.13
C GLN A 56 -7.02 -18.56 15.34
N HIS A 57 -7.73 -18.30 14.25
CA HIS A 57 -7.48 -17.15 13.39
C HIS A 57 -8.65 -16.17 13.47
N HIS A 58 -8.35 -14.89 13.67
CA HIS A 58 -9.34 -13.83 13.49
C HIS A 58 -9.71 -13.71 12.01
N CYS A 59 -10.98 -13.40 11.75
CA CYS A 59 -11.53 -13.21 10.42
C CYS A 59 -12.49 -12.04 10.39
N THR A 60 -12.51 -11.32 9.27
CA THR A 60 -13.49 -10.27 9.01
C THR A 60 -14.15 -10.51 7.66
N ALA A 61 -15.49 -10.45 7.62
CA ALA A 61 -16.26 -10.49 6.39
C ALA A 61 -16.83 -9.10 6.08
N SER A 62 -16.52 -8.58 4.90
CA SER A 62 -16.92 -7.24 4.45
C SER A 62 -17.61 -7.33 3.09
N LYS A 63 -18.37 -6.29 2.74
CA LYS A 63 -18.74 -6.05 1.34
C LYS A 63 -17.45 -6.03 0.51
N PRO A 64 -17.40 -6.65 -0.68
CA PRO A 64 -16.21 -6.59 -1.54
C PRO A 64 -16.10 -5.21 -2.22
N GLN A 65 -14.86 -4.76 -2.42
CA GLN A 65 -14.48 -3.52 -3.08
C GLN A 65 -13.66 -3.84 -4.33
N GLY A 66 -13.34 -2.81 -5.11
CA GLY A 66 -12.48 -2.94 -6.28
C GLY A 66 -11.01 -2.95 -5.88
N CYS A 67 -10.15 -2.68 -6.86
CA CYS A 67 -8.71 -2.57 -6.62
C CYS A 67 -8.36 -1.36 -5.75
N ASP A 68 -7.15 -1.36 -5.21
CA ASP A 68 -6.60 -0.20 -4.49
C ASP A 68 -6.21 0.94 -5.46
N LEU A 69 -5.98 2.13 -4.92
CA LEU A 69 -5.61 3.30 -5.72
C LEU A 69 -4.26 3.16 -6.42
N PHE A 70 -3.35 2.32 -5.92
CA PHE A 70 -2.09 2.04 -6.60
C PHE A 70 -2.37 1.28 -7.89
N ASP A 71 -3.11 0.18 -7.82
CA ASP A 71 -3.49 -0.62 -8.98
C ASP A 71 -4.38 0.17 -9.95
N LEU A 72 -5.30 0.99 -9.43
CA LEU A 72 -6.15 1.86 -10.27
C LEU A 72 -5.30 2.79 -11.14
N ARG A 73 -4.27 3.42 -10.57
CA ARG A 73 -3.39 4.34 -11.31
C ARG A 73 -2.71 3.65 -12.48
N LEU A 74 -2.27 2.41 -12.31
CA LEU A 74 -1.60 1.63 -13.36
C LEU A 74 -2.51 1.37 -14.58
N THR A 75 -3.82 1.57 -14.45
CA THR A 75 -4.77 1.45 -15.57
C THR A 75 -4.88 2.70 -16.43
N PHE A 76 -4.37 3.84 -15.97
CA PHE A 76 -4.40 5.12 -16.68
C PHE A 76 -3.03 5.43 -17.31
N PRO A 77 -3.00 6.14 -18.46
CA PRO A 77 -1.75 6.62 -19.06
C PRO A 77 -0.91 7.41 -18.04
N ASP A 78 0.39 7.13 -18.02
CA ASP A 78 1.38 7.75 -17.12
C ASP A 78 1.05 7.63 -15.62
N GLY A 79 0.16 6.70 -15.22
CA GLY A 79 -0.27 6.56 -13.83
C GLY A 79 -1.19 7.70 -13.34
N ARG A 80 -1.69 8.55 -14.24
CA ARG A 80 -2.40 9.79 -13.88
C ARG A 80 -3.92 9.62 -13.84
N LEU A 81 -4.48 9.76 -12.64
CA LEU A 81 -5.92 9.73 -12.46
C LEU A 81 -6.58 11.03 -12.96
N PRO A 82 -7.73 10.96 -13.65
CA PRO A 82 -8.53 12.12 -14.00
C PRO A 82 -8.84 13.01 -12.79
N LYS A 83 -8.74 14.32 -12.98
CA LYS A 83 -9.01 15.34 -11.94
C LYS A 83 -10.31 15.09 -11.18
N VAL A 84 -11.36 14.66 -11.87
CA VAL A 84 -12.68 14.42 -11.24
C VAL A 84 -12.62 13.30 -10.19
N LEU A 85 -11.85 12.23 -10.47
CA LEU A 85 -11.66 11.12 -9.55
C LEU A 85 -10.79 11.53 -8.36
N VAL A 86 -9.73 12.31 -8.61
CA VAL A 86 -8.86 12.87 -7.56
C VAL A 86 -9.68 13.72 -6.59
N VAL A 87 -10.47 14.66 -7.10
CA VAL A 87 -11.31 15.54 -6.27
C VAL A 87 -12.33 14.75 -5.47
N ALA A 88 -12.98 13.74 -6.08
CA ALA A 88 -13.94 12.89 -5.39
C ALA A 88 -13.28 12.09 -4.26
N ALA A 89 -12.14 11.45 -4.53
CA ALA A 89 -11.41 10.65 -3.55
C ALA A 89 -10.86 11.50 -2.40
N VAL A 90 -10.30 12.69 -2.67
CA VAL A 90 -9.86 13.63 -1.62
C VAL A 90 -11.02 14.00 -0.71
N ARG A 91 -12.19 14.35 -1.26
CA ARG A 91 -13.37 14.70 -0.46
C ARG A 91 -13.83 13.54 0.42
N CYS A 92 -13.84 12.32 -0.12
CA CYS A 92 -14.17 11.12 0.63
C CYS A 92 -13.20 10.91 1.79
N LEU A 93 -11.89 10.93 1.53
CA LEU A 93 -10.85 10.70 2.54
C LEU A 93 -10.85 11.78 3.61
N MET A 94 -10.98 13.07 3.24
CA MET A 94 -11.08 14.18 4.20
C MET A 94 -12.29 14.03 5.11
N GLY A 95 -13.45 13.63 4.56
CA GLY A 95 -14.62 13.32 5.37
C GLY A 95 -14.40 12.13 6.30
N CYS A 96 -13.73 11.08 5.82
CA CYS A 96 -13.41 9.89 6.59
C CYS A 96 -12.52 10.20 7.81
N ILE A 97 -11.40 10.91 7.60
CA ILE A 97 -10.47 11.23 8.70
C ILE A 97 -11.09 12.20 9.70
N ASN A 98 -11.96 13.11 9.26
CA ASN A 98 -12.69 14.00 10.15
C ASN A 98 -13.64 13.22 11.07
N TRP A 99 -14.37 12.25 10.51
CA TRP A 99 -15.23 11.36 11.29
C TRP A 99 -14.43 10.48 12.26
N LEU A 100 -13.33 9.86 11.79
CA LEU A 100 -12.47 9.04 12.64
C LEU A 100 -11.96 9.84 13.83
N ALA A 101 -11.45 11.06 13.60
CA ALA A 101 -10.90 11.88 14.66
C ALA A 101 -11.98 12.38 15.65
N LEU A 102 -13.09 12.92 15.15
CA LEU A 102 -14.08 13.59 15.99
C LEU A 102 -15.08 12.64 16.65
N ASP A 103 -15.54 11.63 15.92
CA ASP A 103 -16.64 10.76 16.35
C ASP A 103 -16.15 9.37 16.79
N CYS A 104 -14.95 8.95 16.37
CA CYS A 104 -14.37 7.66 16.75
C CYS A 104 -13.19 7.74 17.72
N ASP A 105 -12.62 8.94 17.96
CA ASP A 105 -11.35 9.11 18.67
C ASP A 105 -10.19 8.33 18.01
N LEU A 106 -10.06 8.40 16.70
CA LEU A 106 -9.07 7.62 15.94
C LEU A 106 -8.28 8.41 14.91
N ILE A 107 -7.02 8.01 14.77
CA ILE A 107 -6.08 8.37 13.71
C ILE A 107 -5.71 7.07 12.99
N HIS A 108 -5.91 6.97 11.68
CA HIS A 108 -5.58 5.79 10.88
C HIS A 108 -4.07 5.54 10.79
N THR A 109 -3.28 6.61 10.62
CA THR A 109 -1.79 6.63 10.53
C THR A 109 -1.13 5.91 9.34
N GLU A 110 -1.85 5.03 8.63
CA GLU A 110 -1.34 4.35 7.42
C GLU A 110 -2.18 4.62 6.17
N ILE A 111 -2.43 5.90 5.85
CA ILE A 111 -3.12 6.27 4.61
C ILE A 111 -2.14 6.21 3.44
N THR A 112 -2.21 5.12 2.67
CA THR A 112 -1.37 4.89 1.48
C THR A 112 -2.24 4.54 0.28
N SER A 113 -1.66 4.57 -0.93
CA SER A 113 -2.37 4.15 -2.15
C SER A 113 -2.85 2.69 -2.13
N ARG A 114 -2.25 1.85 -1.29
CA ARG A 114 -2.60 0.42 -1.13
C ARG A 114 -3.74 0.21 -0.13
N ASN A 115 -3.94 1.16 0.78
CA ASN A 115 -4.96 1.10 1.83
C ASN A 115 -6.25 1.86 1.46
N VAL A 116 -6.33 2.40 0.25
CA VAL A 116 -7.53 3.08 -0.25
C VAL A 116 -8.09 2.27 -1.42
N LEU A 117 -9.25 1.65 -1.21
CA LEU A 117 -9.92 0.78 -2.17
C LEU A 117 -10.97 1.54 -2.98
N THR A 118 -11.17 1.15 -4.23
CA THR A 118 -12.22 1.72 -5.09
C THR A 118 -13.58 1.11 -4.80
N ALA A 119 -14.65 1.89 -4.90
CA ALA A 119 -16.00 1.35 -4.84
C ALA A 119 -16.34 0.58 -6.12
N VAL A 120 -17.20 -0.42 -5.98
CA VAL A 120 -17.72 -1.23 -7.09
C VAL A 120 -19.15 -0.82 -7.36
N ALA A 121 -19.47 -0.57 -8.63
CA ALA A 121 -20.81 -0.13 -9.02
C ALA A 121 -21.86 -1.25 -8.88
N ASN A 122 -21.46 -2.48 -9.21
CA ASN A 122 -22.31 -3.68 -9.17
C ASN A 122 -21.45 -4.95 -9.02
N ASP A 123 -22.12 -6.10 -8.92
CA ASP A 123 -21.48 -7.40 -8.75
C ASP A 123 -20.91 -7.98 -10.07
N ASP A 124 -21.09 -7.32 -11.23
CA ASP A 124 -20.77 -7.87 -12.56
C ASP A 124 -19.29 -8.25 -12.66
N GLN A 125 -18.39 -7.42 -12.13
CA GLN A 125 -16.95 -7.69 -12.11
C GLN A 125 -16.61 -8.99 -11.36
N PHE A 126 -17.35 -9.33 -10.30
CA PHE A 126 -17.10 -10.56 -9.54
C PHE A 126 -17.64 -11.78 -10.27
N VAL A 127 -18.76 -11.63 -11.00
CA VAL A 127 -19.30 -12.67 -11.89
C VAL A 127 -18.32 -12.96 -13.03
N GLU A 128 -17.73 -11.92 -13.62
CA GLU A 128 -16.72 -12.06 -14.67
C GLU A 128 -15.46 -12.77 -14.16
N ILE A 129 -14.94 -12.36 -12.99
CA ILE A 129 -13.79 -13.01 -12.35
C ILE A 129 -14.08 -14.48 -12.07
N GLN A 130 -15.25 -14.79 -11.50
CA GLN A 130 -15.66 -16.17 -11.24
C GLN A 130 -15.72 -17.00 -12.53
N ARG A 131 -16.39 -16.48 -13.57
CA ARG A 131 -16.50 -17.17 -14.86
C ARG A 131 -15.12 -17.39 -15.50
N ALA A 132 -14.23 -16.41 -15.41
CA ALA A 132 -12.87 -16.53 -15.93
C ALA A 132 -12.06 -17.59 -15.18
N GLU A 133 -12.23 -17.69 -13.85
CA GLU A 133 -11.62 -18.74 -13.04
C GLU A 133 -12.19 -20.14 -13.35
N GLU A 134 -13.50 -20.26 -13.60
CA GLU A 134 -14.13 -21.51 -14.02
C GLU A 134 -13.65 -21.98 -15.40
N LEU A 135 -13.46 -21.05 -16.35
CA LEU A 135 -13.03 -21.36 -17.72
C LEU A 135 -11.53 -21.69 -17.82
N THR A 136 -10.70 -20.95 -17.10
CA THR A 136 -9.24 -21.07 -17.19
C THR A 136 -8.62 -21.04 -15.79
N PRO A 137 -8.69 -22.11 -14.97
CA PRO A 137 -8.30 -22.07 -13.55
C PRO A 137 -6.89 -21.53 -13.29
N SER A 138 -6.73 -20.75 -12.23
CA SER A 138 -5.45 -20.18 -11.81
C SER A 138 -4.51 -21.28 -11.33
N VAL A 139 -3.27 -21.28 -11.82
CA VAL A 139 -2.24 -22.22 -11.35
C VAL A 139 -1.63 -21.68 -10.05
N PRO A 140 -1.74 -22.40 -8.92
CA PRO A 140 -1.19 -21.93 -7.66
C PRO A 140 0.33 -22.11 -7.62
N VAL A 141 0.99 -21.28 -6.82
CA VAL A 141 2.35 -21.52 -6.35
C VAL A 141 2.26 -22.30 -5.05
N MET A 142 3.03 -23.39 -4.91
CA MET A 142 3.05 -24.17 -3.67
C MET A 142 3.98 -23.54 -2.64
N ASP A 143 3.45 -23.21 -1.46
CA ASP A 143 4.23 -22.89 -0.26
C ASP A 143 4.12 -24.05 0.73
N GLY A 144 5.13 -24.92 0.74
CA GLY A 144 5.05 -26.23 1.39
C GLY A 144 3.89 -27.05 0.82
N ASN A 145 2.90 -27.36 1.65
CA ASN A 145 1.69 -28.10 1.28
C ASN A 145 0.49 -27.20 0.98
N PHE A 146 0.65 -25.88 0.99
CA PHE A 146 -0.44 -24.93 0.82
C PHE A 146 -0.40 -24.30 -0.58
N PRO A 147 -1.48 -24.39 -1.38
CA PRO A 147 -1.56 -23.71 -2.66
C PRO A 147 -1.84 -22.22 -2.45
N VAL A 148 -0.97 -21.37 -2.99
CA VAL A 148 -1.11 -19.90 -2.99
C VAL A 148 -1.51 -19.45 -4.39
N TYR A 149 -2.73 -18.95 -4.52
CA TYR A 149 -3.24 -18.45 -5.79
C TYR A 149 -2.89 -16.98 -5.95
N ARG A 150 -2.32 -16.63 -7.11
CA ARG A 150 -2.17 -15.23 -7.48
C ARG A 150 -3.56 -14.64 -7.75
N SER A 151 -3.81 -13.43 -7.26
CA SER A 151 -5.00 -12.68 -7.65
C SER A 151 -5.10 -12.55 -9.17
N ARG A 152 -6.30 -12.69 -9.73
CA ARG A 152 -6.54 -12.34 -11.13
C ARG A 152 -6.48 -10.83 -11.26
N ASN A 153 -5.33 -10.33 -11.70
CA ASN A 153 -5.13 -8.91 -12.02
C ASN A 153 -5.75 -8.58 -13.37
N GLU A 154 -7.06 -8.73 -13.50
CA GLU A 154 -7.80 -8.02 -14.53
C GLU A 154 -8.30 -6.74 -13.86
N PRO A 155 -7.65 -5.59 -14.10
CA PRO A 155 -8.15 -4.34 -13.59
C PRO A 155 -9.58 -4.21 -14.10
N ALA A 156 -10.54 -4.01 -13.19
CA ALA A 156 -11.91 -3.69 -13.57
C ALA A 156 -11.82 -2.69 -14.71
N THR A 157 -12.41 -3.04 -15.87
CA THR A 157 -12.31 -2.17 -17.04
C THR A 157 -12.77 -0.80 -16.56
N ALA A 158 -11.99 0.26 -16.82
CA ALA A 158 -12.16 1.62 -16.28
C ALA A 158 -13.58 2.23 -16.46
N ARG A 159 -14.49 1.52 -17.13
CA ARG A 159 -15.88 1.81 -17.43
C ARG A 159 -16.78 1.96 -16.21
N ASN A 160 -16.43 1.44 -15.02
CA ASN A 160 -17.31 1.46 -13.84
C ASN A 160 -16.77 2.22 -12.61
N ILE A 161 -15.75 3.08 -12.78
CA ILE A 161 -15.14 3.82 -11.67
C ILE A 161 -16.04 5.01 -11.28
N THR A 162 -16.58 4.99 -10.06
CA THR A 162 -17.50 6.04 -9.55
C THR A 162 -16.78 7.23 -8.90
N GLY A 163 -15.48 7.09 -8.59
CA GLY A 163 -14.71 8.06 -7.81
C GLY A 163 -14.93 7.98 -6.30
N ILE A 164 -15.83 7.11 -5.84
CA ILE A 164 -15.98 6.77 -4.42
C ILE A 164 -14.86 5.80 -4.04
N VAL A 165 -14.23 6.07 -2.91
CA VAL A 165 -13.17 5.23 -2.33
C VAL A 165 -13.53 4.82 -0.92
N HIS A 166 -12.89 3.77 -0.43
CA HIS A 166 -13.01 3.30 0.94
C HIS A 166 -11.64 3.16 1.59
N LEU A 167 -11.47 3.70 2.79
CA LEU A 167 -10.26 3.55 3.59
C LEU A 167 -10.28 2.21 4.31
N ASN A 168 -9.22 1.42 4.15
CA ASN A 168 -9.07 0.07 4.67
C ASN A 168 -7.78 -0.03 5.51
N ASP A 169 -7.71 -1.08 6.32
CA ASP A 169 -6.54 -1.46 7.13
C ASP A 169 -6.28 -0.55 8.34
N PHE A 170 -7.03 -0.83 9.41
CA PHE A 170 -6.95 -0.10 10.67
C PHE A 170 -5.93 -0.71 11.66
N GLY A 171 -5.05 -1.60 11.21
CA GLY A 171 -4.10 -2.32 12.08
C GLY A 171 -3.11 -1.42 12.82
N SER A 172 -2.81 -0.25 12.25
CA SER A 172 -1.92 0.74 12.85
C SER A 172 -2.65 1.94 13.46
N ALA A 173 -3.98 1.93 13.48
CA ALA A 173 -4.74 3.06 14.00
C ALA A 173 -4.50 3.30 15.50
N ARG A 174 -4.56 4.58 15.90
CA ARG A 174 -4.26 5.08 17.25
C ARG A 174 -5.33 6.05 17.73
N SER A 175 -5.34 6.39 19.01
CA SER A 175 -6.31 7.32 19.59
C SER A 175 -6.03 8.76 19.15
N ALA A 176 -7.07 9.52 18.80
CA ALA A 176 -6.95 10.91 18.37
C ALA A 176 -6.75 11.89 19.53
N SER A 177 -7.21 11.53 20.73
CA SER A 177 -7.10 12.34 21.95
C SER A 177 -5.71 12.31 22.58
N ALA A 178 -4.84 11.41 22.12
CA ALA A 178 -3.46 11.30 22.59
C ALA A 178 -2.52 12.15 21.72
N SER A 179 -1.43 12.62 22.34
CA SER A 179 -0.31 13.23 21.63
C SER A 179 0.89 12.29 21.67
N TYR A 180 1.57 12.17 20.54
CA TYR A 180 2.63 11.19 20.31
C TYR A 180 3.93 11.87 19.88
N GLN A 181 5.07 11.24 20.14
CA GLN A 181 6.39 11.72 19.71
C GLN A 181 7.28 10.57 19.19
N ASP A 182 6.68 9.41 18.95
CA ASP A 182 7.35 8.22 18.45
C ASP A 182 7.48 8.23 16.92
N TRP A 183 8.37 7.37 16.41
CA TRP A 183 8.61 7.21 14.98
C TRP A 183 7.53 6.31 14.38
N TRP A 184 6.57 6.91 13.69
CA TRP A 184 5.39 6.23 13.14
C TRP A 184 5.15 6.60 11.67
N MET A 185 4.18 5.96 11.03
CA MET A 185 3.81 6.10 9.60
C MET A 185 4.78 5.48 8.58
N PRO A 186 4.31 5.14 7.36
CA PRO A 186 5.15 4.65 6.27
C PRO A 186 6.11 5.73 5.74
N ASP A 187 7.30 5.32 5.30
CA ASP A 187 8.41 6.24 4.98
C ASP A 187 8.04 7.36 4.01
N LEU A 188 7.36 7.05 2.91
CA LEU A 188 7.00 8.02 1.89
C LEU A 188 5.89 8.99 2.32
N TYR A 189 5.04 8.56 3.26
CA TYR A 189 3.83 9.28 3.68
C TYR A 189 3.99 10.00 5.02
N ARG A 190 5.17 9.88 5.63
CA ARG A 190 5.46 10.39 6.98
C ARG A 190 5.45 11.91 7.01
N ALA A 191 4.72 12.45 7.98
CA ALA A 191 4.62 13.88 8.21
C ALA A 191 5.93 14.47 8.77
N PRO A 192 6.23 15.75 8.48
CA PRO A 192 7.47 16.39 8.90
C PRO A 192 7.62 16.45 10.42
N GLU A 193 6.54 16.56 11.18
CA GLU A 193 6.54 16.55 12.65
C GLU A 193 7.16 15.27 13.23
N ILE A 194 6.89 14.11 12.62
CA ILE A 194 7.49 12.84 13.03
C ILE A 194 8.98 12.80 12.63
N LEU A 195 9.32 13.28 11.43
CA LEU A 195 10.72 13.35 10.99
C LEU A 195 11.57 14.24 11.92
N MET A 196 11.00 15.35 12.38
CA MET A 196 11.63 16.29 13.31
C MET A 196 11.54 15.84 14.78
N ARG A 197 10.86 14.72 15.07
CA ARG A 197 10.62 14.20 16.43
C ARG A 197 9.95 15.21 17.34
N VAL A 198 9.03 16.01 16.80
CA VAL A 198 8.16 16.88 17.60
C VAL A 198 6.81 16.21 17.82
N PRO A 199 6.03 16.64 18.82
CA PRO A 199 4.73 16.03 19.07
C PRO A 199 3.81 16.12 17.84
N TRP A 200 3.07 15.05 17.60
CA TRP A 200 2.14 14.90 16.49
C TRP A 200 0.77 14.39 16.96
N ASP A 201 -0.25 14.67 16.14
CA ASP A 201 -1.66 14.36 16.39
C ASP A 201 -2.37 13.94 15.08
N PHE A 202 -3.71 14.00 15.03
CA PHE A 202 -4.50 13.63 13.85
C PHE A 202 -4.19 14.46 12.59
N GLY A 203 -3.49 15.60 12.71
CA GLY A 203 -3.04 16.42 11.59
C GLY A 203 -2.17 15.66 10.58
N VAL A 204 -1.43 14.64 11.02
CA VAL A 204 -0.56 13.81 10.15
C VAL A 204 -1.32 13.12 9.01
N GLU A 205 -2.62 12.86 9.17
CA GLU A 205 -3.43 12.22 8.14
C GLU A 205 -3.70 13.14 6.96
N THR A 206 -3.87 14.44 7.23
CA THR A 206 -4.02 15.46 6.18
C THR A 206 -2.77 15.51 5.31
N TRP A 207 -1.59 15.39 5.93
CA TRP A 207 -0.32 15.27 5.23
C TRP A 207 -0.28 14.01 4.35
N SER A 208 -0.60 12.83 4.89
CA SER A 208 -0.62 11.59 4.10
C SER A 208 -1.57 11.66 2.90
N ILE A 209 -2.75 12.26 3.06
CA ILE A 209 -3.67 12.48 1.93
C ILE A 209 -3.03 13.43 0.91
N GLY A 210 -2.34 14.48 1.34
CA GLY A 210 -1.56 15.34 0.44
C GLY A 210 -0.52 14.56 -0.35
N ILE A 211 0.33 13.80 0.34
CA ILE A 211 1.35 12.92 -0.23
C ILE A 211 0.74 11.94 -1.24
N LEU A 212 -0.41 11.34 -0.93
CA LEU A 212 -1.09 10.38 -1.80
C LEU A 212 -1.25 10.90 -3.24
N TRP A 213 -1.49 12.20 -3.42
CA TRP A 213 -1.73 12.80 -4.74
C TRP A 213 -0.53 13.50 -5.36
N ILE A 214 0.49 13.84 -4.56
CA ILE A 214 1.71 14.52 -5.06
C ILE A 214 2.91 13.59 -5.20
N CYS A 215 2.99 12.50 -4.44
CA CYS A 215 3.96 11.44 -4.65
C CYS A 215 3.53 10.61 -5.86
N GLU A 216 3.65 11.21 -7.04
CA GLU A 216 4.06 10.49 -8.22
C GLU A 216 5.45 9.91 -7.87
N ILE A 217 5.54 8.63 -7.51
CA ILE A 217 6.75 7.88 -7.85
C ILE A 217 6.43 7.30 -9.21
N PRO A 218 6.55 8.06 -10.32
CA PRO A 218 6.57 7.41 -11.60
C PRO A 218 7.71 6.40 -11.50
N ILE A 219 7.47 5.17 -11.95
CA ILE A 219 8.60 4.32 -12.30
C ILE A 219 9.39 5.17 -13.29
N PRO A 220 10.65 5.51 -12.99
CA PRO A 220 11.47 6.27 -13.90
C PRO A 220 11.40 5.66 -15.31
N ASP A 221 10.89 6.40 -16.29
CA ASP A 221 11.04 6.03 -17.71
C ASP A 221 12.49 6.20 -18.20
N PHE A 222 13.37 6.55 -17.28
CA PHE A 222 14.79 6.72 -17.48
C PHE A 222 15.51 5.45 -17.01
N SER A 223 16.37 4.94 -17.88
CA SER A 223 17.27 3.83 -17.61
C SER A 223 18.33 4.23 -16.57
N LEU A 224 19.07 3.25 -16.02
CA LEU A 224 20.20 3.54 -15.14
C LEU A 224 21.22 4.47 -15.85
N GLU A 225 21.38 4.30 -17.16
CA GLU A 225 22.21 5.15 -18.03
C GLU A 225 21.79 6.62 -17.98
N ASP A 226 20.49 6.88 -17.95
CA ASP A 226 19.92 8.23 -17.96
C ASP A 226 20.07 8.93 -16.60
N PHE A 227 20.07 8.17 -15.50
CA PHE A 227 20.36 8.68 -14.16
C PHE A 227 21.80 9.18 -14.00
N VAL A 228 22.74 8.58 -14.73
CA VAL A 228 24.16 8.94 -14.66
C VAL A 228 24.45 10.12 -15.59
N THR A 229 24.18 11.33 -15.10
CA THR A 229 24.41 12.58 -15.84
C THR A 229 25.81 13.17 -15.64
N ALA A 230 26.51 12.76 -14.57
CA ALA A 230 27.83 13.27 -14.22
C ALA A 230 28.96 12.77 -15.14
N ILE A 231 28.78 11.64 -15.81
CA ILE A 231 29.76 11.04 -16.74
C ILE A 231 29.17 11.11 -18.16
N PRO A 232 29.85 11.75 -19.12
CA PRO A 232 29.38 11.83 -20.50
C PRO A 232 29.37 10.45 -21.16
N PRO A 233 28.55 10.22 -22.21
CA PRO A 233 28.55 8.96 -22.95
C PRO A 233 29.94 8.58 -23.46
N GLY A 234 30.36 7.34 -23.21
CA GLY A 234 31.67 6.81 -23.59
C GLY A 234 32.11 5.65 -22.69
N THR A 235 33.31 5.13 -22.95
CA THR A 235 33.87 3.94 -22.28
C THR A 235 33.89 4.04 -20.75
N GLU A 236 34.13 5.24 -20.21
CA GLU A 236 34.12 5.50 -18.76
C GLU A 236 32.72 5.31 -18.18
N LYS A 237 31.68 5.84 -18.85
CA LYS A 237 30.28 5.67 -18.45
C LYS A 237 29.86 4.20 -18.52
N ASP A 238 30.25 3.49 -19.57
CA ASP A 238 29.92 2.07 -19.72
C ASP A 238 30.51 1.23 -18.57
N ARG A 239 31.77 1.50 -18.19
CA ARG A 239 32.45 0.82 -17.08
C ARG A 239 31.87 1.20 -15.73
N PHE A 240 31.48 2.46 -15.53
CA PHE A 240 30.77 2.87 -14.32
C PHE A 240 29.41 2.19 -14.19
N LEU A 241 28.65 2.09 -15.29
CA LEU A 241 27.35 1.44 -15.29
C LEU A 241 27.48 -0.08 -15.04
N ASP A 242 28.48 -0.75 -15.60
CA ASP A 242 28.78 -2.16 -15.26
C ASP A 242 29.10 -2.32 -13.77
N TYR A 243 29.94 -1.43 -13.23
CA TYR A 243 30.27 -1.39 -11.80
C TYR A 243 29.01 -1.26 -10.92
N MET A 244 28.14 -0.29 -11.25
CA MET A 244 26.90 -0.06 -10.52
C MET A 244 25.92 -1.23 -10.65
N ARG A 245 25.82 -1.87 -11.81
CA ARG A 245 24.96 -3.06 -12.01
C ARG A 245 25.36 -4.23 -11.11
N ARG A 246 26.66 -4.41 -10.86
CA ARG A 246 27.19 -5.45 -9.95
C ARG A 246 26.89 -5.16 -8.48
N ILE A 247 26.76 -3.89 -8.11
CA ILE A 247 26.35 -3.43 -6.78
C ILE A 247 24.82 -3.55 -6.62
N LEU A 248 24.07 -3.10 -7.62
CA LEU A 248 22.60 -2.99 -7.60
C LEU A 248 21.90 -4.31 -8.00
N VAL A 249 22.46 -5.45 -7.59
CA VAL A 249 21.84 -6.77 -7.76
C VAL A 249 20.89 -7.04 -6.61
N TRP A 250 19.64 -7.39 -6.92
CA TRP A 250 18.60 -7.68 -5.94
C TRP A 250 18.93 -8.89 -5.06
N ASP A 251 19.33 -10.00 -5.66
CA ASP A 251 19.77 -11.21 -4.92
C ASP A 251 21.14 -10.98 -4.27
N GLY A 252 21.15 -10.91 -2.94
CA GLY A 252 22.36 -10.70 -2.16
C GLY A 252 23.43 -11.78 -2.33
N LYS A 253 23.07 -13.00 -2.77
CA LYS A 253 24.04 -14.06 -3.07
C LYS A 253 24.76 -13.86 -4.40
N GLN A 254 24.14 -13.13 -5.33
CA GLN A 254 24.70 -12.82 -6.65
C GLN A 254 25.34 -11.42 -6.70
N ARG A 255 25.09 -10.59 -5.68
CA ARG A 255 25.66 -9.25 -5.56
C ARG A 255 27.16 -9.33 -5.37
N ALA A 256 27.90 -8.55 -6.14
CA ALA A 256 29.35 -8.48 -6.03
C ALA A 256 29.76 -7.99 -4.64
N THR A 257 30.81 -8.61 -4.08
CA THR A 257 31.36 -8.20 -2.80
C THR A 257 32.27 -6.98 -2.97
N SER A 258 32.63 -6.33 -1.87
CA SER A 258 33.62 -5.25 -1.90
C SER A 258 34.96 -5.71 -2.47
N SER A 259 35.35 -6.98 -2.28
CA SER A 259 36.57 -7.56 -2.83
C SER A 259 36.51 -7.70 -4.35
N ASP A 260 35.37 -8.14 -4.89
CA ASP A 260 35.18 -8.30 -6.34
C ASP A 260 35.20 -6.93 -7.04
N LEU A 261 34.60 -5.94 -6.38
CA LEU A 261 34.49 -4.57 -6.88
C LEU A 261 35.80 -3.78 -6.76
N PHE A 262 36.64 -4.08 -5.76
CA PHE A 262 37.94 -3.42 -5.61
C PHE A 262 38.83 -3.60 -6.85
N HIS A 263 38.76 -4.76 -7.49
CA HIS A 263 39.54 -5.08 -8.69
C HIS A 263 38.85 -4.71 -10.00
N HIS A 264 37.71 -4.02 -9.94
CA HIS A 264 37.00 -3.61 -11.15
C HIS A 264 37.79 -2.56 -11.93
N GLU A 265 37.62 -2.55 -13.25
CA GLU A 265 38.41 -1.68 -14.15
C GLU A 265 38.08 -0.19 -13.98
N TRP A 266 36.88 0.16 -13.49
CA TRP A 266 36.44 1.56 -13.39
C TRP A 266 37.23 2.39 -12.36
N PRO A 267 37.33 1.99 -11.07
CA PRO A 267 38.16 2.71 -10.10
C PRO A 267 39.63 2.87 -10.53
N GLN A 268 40.17 1.86 -11.23
CA GLN A 268 41.56 1.84 -11.71
C GLN A 268 41.85 2.85 -12.84
N MET A 269 40.81 3.38 -13.52
CA MET A 269 41.01 4.39 -14.58
C MET A 269 41.63 5.69 -14.05
N TYR A 270 41.52 5.95 -12.75
CA TYR A 270 42.07 7.15 -12.11
C TYR A 270 43.36 6.89 -11.31
N GLU A 271 43.74 5.62 -11.11
CA GLU A 271 44.98 5.25 -10.40
C GLU A 271 46.25 5.51 -11.22
N SER A 272 46.11 5.76 -12.53
CA SER A 272 47.23 6.05 -13.45
C SER A 272 47.49 7.55 -13.68
N GLN A 273 46.78 8.44 -12.97
CA GLN A 273 46.93 9.90 -13.06
C GLN A 273 47.58 10.54 -11.81
N THR A 274 48.07 9.73 -10.86
CA THR A 274 48.85 10.18 -9.69
C THR A 274 50.29 9.72 -9.77
#